data_AF-A0A7W6FQJ9-F1
#
_entry.id   AF-A0A7W6FQJ9-F1
#
_cell.length_a   1.000
_cell.length_b   1.000
_cell.length_c   1.000
_cell.angle_alpha   90.00
_cell.angle_beta   90.00
_cell.angle_gamma   90.00
#
_symmetry.space_group_name_H-M   'P 1'
#
loop_
_entity.id
_entity.type
_entity.pdbx_description
1 polymer ?
#
loop_
_entity_poly.entity_id
_entity_poly.type
_entity_poly.pdbx_seq_one_letter_code
_entity_poly.pdbx_strand_id
1 'polypeptide(L)' 'MPLGDFIDEVMALFARPETPAEIVVERARALRWAEREGRFDQTVAMLSEHNPPD' A
#
# COMPACT_ATOMS: atom_id res chain seq x y z
N MET A 1 3.88 -4.83 9.11
CA MET A 1 4.41 -3.48 9.44
C MET A 1 3.81 -3.09 10.79
N PRO A 2 4.66 -2.88 11.80
CA PRO A 2 4.28 -2.26 13.08
C PRO A 2 3.62 -0.89 12.90
N LEU A 3 2.82 -0.47 13.89
CA LEU A 3 2.13 0.82 13.84
C LEU A 3 3.10 2.01 13.79
N GLY A 4 4.22 1.94 14.51
CA GLY A 4 5.24 3.00 14.52
C GLY A 4 5.81 3.23 13.13
N ASP A 5 6.33 2.17 12.49
CA ASP A 5 6.87 2.22 11.13
C ASP A 5 5.86 2.75 10.11
N PHE A 6 4.57 2.41 10.26
CA PHE A 6 3.51 2.95 9.41
C PHE A 6 3.34 4.46 9.58
N ILE A 7 3.32 4.95 10.82
CA ILE A 7 3.20 6.38 11.11
C ILE A 7 4.42 7.15 10.56
N ASP A 8 5.62 6.63 10.78
CA ASP A 8 6.85 7.25 10.30
C ASP A 8 6.85 7.39 8.78
N GLU A 9 6.43 6.35 8.06
CA GLU A 9 6.33 6.38 6.61
C GLU A 9 5.27 7.38 6.12
N VAL A 10 4.08 7.38 6.73
CA VAL A 10 3.00 8.31 6.40
C VAL A 10 3.49 9.76 6.58
N MET A 11 4.09 10.07 7.73
CA MET A 11 4.57 11.43 8.03
C MET A 11 5.71 11.84 7.10
N ALA A 12 6.60 10.93 6.73
CA ALA A 12 7.66 11.20 5.74
C ALA A 12 7.09 11.53 4.35
N LEU A 13 6.04 10.83 3.91
CA LEU A 13 5.38 11.11 2.63
C LEU A 13 4.67 12.47 2.62
N PHE A 14 4.07 12.87 3.76
CA PHE A 14 3.44 14.18 3.92
C PHE A 14 4.45 15.34 4.01
N ALA A 15 5.66 15.10 4.48
CA ALA A 15 6.70 16.13 4.62
C ALA A 15 7.36 16.53 3.29
N ARG A 16 6.94 15.96 2.16
CA ARG A 16 7.49 16.28 0.83
C ARG A 16 7.16 17.73 0.44
N PRO A 17 8.11 18.46 -0.18
CA PRO A 17 7.93 19.89 -0.49
C PRO A 17 6.84 20.15 -1.54
N GLU A 18 6.55 19.19 -2.42
CA GLU A 18 5.40 19.26 -3.33
C GLU A 18 4.35 18.24 -2.93
N THR A 19 3.10 18.70 -2.80
CA THR A 19 1.95 17.85 -2.50
C THR A 19 1.66 16.94 -3.69
N PRO A 20 1.87 15.63 -3.56
CA PRO A 20 1.53 14.71 -4.64
C PRO A 20 -0.01 14.60 -4.76
N ALA A 21 -0.49 14.24 -5.95
CA ALA A 21 -1.91 13.96 -6.16
C ALA A 21 -2.41 12.77 -5.31
N GLU A 22 -1.51 11.89 -4.90
CA GLU A 22 -1.79 10.72 -4.09
C GLU A 22 -0.58 10.33 -3.23
N ILE A 23 -0.84 9.90 -1.99
CA ILE A 23 0.15 9.34 -1.07
C ILE A 23 -0.14 7.85 -0.89
N VAL A 24 0.86 7.01 -1.14
CA VAL A 24 0.75 5.55 -1.04
C VAL A 24 1.99 5.04 -0.32
N VAL A 25 1.78 4.40 0.83
CA VAL A 25 2.83 3.69 1.55
C VAL A 25 3.28 2.47 0.76
N GLU A 26 4.54 2.07 0.87
CA GLU A 26 5.18 1.00 0.09
C GLU A 26 4.41 -0.32 0.20
N ARG A 27 3.87 -0.62 1.38
CA ARG A 27 3.07 -1.84 1.60
C ARG A 27 1.76 -1.85 0.81
N ALA A 28 1.19 -0.69 0.47
CA ALA A 28 -0.02 -0.56 -0.33
C ALA A 28 0.26 -0.39 -1.84
N ARG A 29 1.53 -0.19 -2.22
CA ARG A 29 1.91 0.16 -3.59
C ARG A 29 1.52 -0.90 -4.62
N ALA A 30 1.69 -2.17 -4.29
CA ALA A 30 1.30 -3.29 -5.15
C ALA A 30 -0.22 -3.29 -5.43
N LEU A 31 -1.03 -3.05 -4.40
CA LEU A 31 -2.49 -2.96 -4.52
C LEU A 31 -2.89 -1.78 -5.40
N ARG A 32 -2.30 -0.60 -5.17
CA ARG A 32 -2.59 0.60 -5.96
C ARG A 32 -2.26 0.42 -7.45
N TRP A 33 -1.15 -0.25 -7.76
CA TRP A 33 -0.80 -0.55 -9.15
C TRP A 33 -1.70 -1.61 -9.76
N ALA A 34 -2.11 -2.62 -8.99
CA ALA A 34 -3.09 -3.59 -9.44
C ALA A 34 -4.44 -2.95 -9.79
N GLU A 35 -4.92 -1.99 -8.99
CA GLU A 35 -6.13 -1.20 -9.30
C GLU A 35 -5.97 -0.44 -10.63
N ARG A 36 -4.84 0.28 -10.78
CA ARG A 36 -4.55 1.03 -12.02
C ARG A 36 -4.54 0.13 -13.26
N GLU A 37 -4.04 -1.09 -13.11
CA GLU A 37 -3.86 -2.06 -14.20
C GLU A 37 -5.08 -2.97 -14.41
N GLY A 38 -6.15 -2.81 -13.62
CA GLY A 38 -7.34 -3.65 -13.70
C GLY A 38 -7.14 -5.10 -13.23
N ARG A 39 -6.12 -5.35 -12.40
CA ARG A 39 -5.78 -6.69 -11.87
C ARG A 39 -5.91 -6.77 -10.34
N PHE A 40 -6.72 -5.90 -9.75
CA PHE A 40 -6.89 -5.83 -8.30
C PHE A 40 -7.37 -7.15 -7.69
N ASP A 41 -8.46 -7.72 -8.20
CA ASP A 41 -9.05 -8.96 -7.68
C ASP A 41 -8.06 -10.12 -7.68
N GLN A 42 -7.31 -10.28 -8.79
CA GLN A 42 -6.24 -11.28 -8.89
C GLN A 42 -5.18 -11.08 -7.81
N THR A 43 -4.75 -9.83 -7.59
CA THR A 43 -3.69 -9.49 -6.62
C THR A 43 -4.15 -9.74 -5.18
N VAL A 44 -5.41 -9.41 -4.85
CA VAL A 44 -5.98 -9.65 -3.52
C VAL A 44 -6.17 -11.15 -3.24
N ALA A 45 -6.58 -11.92 -4.24
CA ALA A 45 -6.69 -13.38 -4.12
C ALA A 45 -5.33 -14.01 -3.76
N MET A 46 -4.27 -13.65 -4.50
CA MET A 46 -2.91 -14.15 -4.21
C MET A 46 -2.42 -13.81 -2.80
N LEU A 47 -2.72 -12.61 -2.29
CA LEU A 47 -2.33 -12.21 -0.93
C LEU A 47 -3.10 -12.99 0.15
N SER A 48 -4.38 -13.26 -0.10
CA SER A 48 -5.24 -14.02 0.82
C SER A 48 -4.81 -15.50 0.91
N GLU A 49 -4.33 -16.08 -0.19
CA GLU A 49 -3.79 -17.45 -0.22
C GLU A 49 -2.48 -17.59 0.59
N HIS A 50 -1.65 -16.54 0.65
CA HIS A 50 -0.38 -16.55 1.37
C HIS A 50 -0.52 -16.30 2.88
N ASN A 51 -1.69 -15.84 3.33
CA ASN A 51 -1.97 -15.58 4.74
C ASN A 51 -3.33 -16.20 5.11
N PRO A 52 -3.43 -17.53 5.08
CA PRO A 52 -4.67 -18.22 5.41
C PRO A 52 -5.14 -17.78 6.80
N PRO A 53 -6.44 -17.54 7.01
CA PRO A 53 -6.94 -17.27 8.34
C PRO A 53 -6.62 -18.48 9.25
N ASP A 54 -6.08 -18.22 10.44
CA ASP A 54 -5.91 -19.22 11.50
C ASP A 54 -7.23 -19.95 11.81
#